data_AF-A0A8G2E653-F1
#
_entry.id   AF-A0A8G2E653-F1
#
_cell.length_a   1.000
_cell.length_b   1.000
_cell.length_c   1.000
_cell.angle_alpha   90.00
_cell.angle_beta   90.00
_cell.angle_gamma   90.00
#
_symmetry.space_group_name_H-M   'P 1'
#
loop_
_entity.id
_entity.type
_entity.pdbx_description
1 polymer ?
#
loop_
_entity_poly.entity_id
_entity_poly.type
_entity_poly.pdbx_seq_one_letter_code
_entity_poly.pdbx_strand_id
1 'polypeptide(L)'
;MLKIGDEGKAVAQLVDDLRKLSFGLAPTDKFDQVVKKSVEAFQVANVDASGQPLIVDGKVGPHTRWALDAALGKHSVVLQHPTLPTFTPSGGSHAGLAALKVAQAEIGHGEEGSDNHGPDIKKYFAGYGNQGQSWCAAFVSYCFNQGATAVFGYQTSAQALHNKMKSLGHSYTPSLSNPPQPGDIICWLRVDPKKQQETAWMGHIGIVQGYADGILWTIEGNRGAYPSKVNIFHYSWSVLVASATNDKFKGLYGLSRHP
;
A
#
# COMPACT_ATOMS: atom_id res chain seq x y z
N MET A 1 -16.15 -7.35 4.53
CA MET A 1 -15.96 -6.56 5.77
C MET A 1 -17.23 -6.69 6.57
N LEU A 2 -17.16 -7.22 7.79
CA LEU A 2 -18.33 -7.34 8.66
C LEU A 2 -18.45 -6.12 9.56
N LYS A 3 -19.68 -5.68 9.82
CA LYS A 3 -20.01 -4.51 10.64
C LYS A 3 -21.38 -4.68 11.29
N ILE A 4 -21.72 -3.74 12.17
CA ILE A 4 -23.02 -3.73 12.86
C ILE A 4 -24.19 -3.82 11.86
N GLY A 5 -25.14 -4.69 12.17
CA GLY A 5 -26.32 -4.96 11.34
C GLY A 5 -26.13 -6.05 10.28
N ASP A 6 -24.91 -6.51 10.02
CA ASP A 6 -24.69 -7.68 9.16
C ASP A 6 -25.19 -8.96 9.85
N GLU A 7 -25.63 -9.94 9.06
CA GLU A 7 -26.07 -11.25 9.57
C GLU A 7 -25.64 -12.43 8.68
N GLY A 8 -25.73 -13.65 9.22
CA GLY A 8 -25.51 -14.90 8.51
C GLY A 8 -24.18 -15.61 8.84
N LYS A 9 -23.81 -16.58 8.00
CA LYS A 9 -22.72 -17.54 8.27
C LYS A 9 -21.37 -16.89 8.58
N ALA A 10 -21.04 -15.79 7.93
CA ALA A 10 -19.78 -15.08 8.16
C ALA A 10 -19.72 -14.44 9.56
N VAL A 11 -20.86 -13.94 10.06
CA VAL A 11 -20.99 -13.40 11.41
C VAL A 11 -20.95 -14.53 12.44
N ALA A 12 -21.64 -15.64 12.18
CA ALA A 12 -21.57 -16.82 13.04
C ALA A 12 -20.12 -17.33 13.20
N GLN A 13 -19.36 -17.39 12.10
CA GLN A 13 -17.94 -17.77 12.14
C GLN A 13 -17.10 -16.77 12.95
N LEU A 14 -17.33 -15.46 12.81
CA LEU A 14 -16.67 -14.44 13.61
C LEU A 14 -16.97 -14.62 15.11
N VAL A 15 -18.24 -14.87 15.46
CA VAL A 15 -18.66 -15.09 16.84
C VAL A 15 -18.00 -16.34 17.42
N ASP A 16 -17.93 -17.43 16.66
CA ASP A 16 -17.22 -18.64 17.08
C ASP A 16 -15.71 -18.42 17.28
N ASP A 17 -15.09 -17.63 16.40
CA ASP A 17 -13.68 -17.26 16.52
C ASP A 17 -13.43 -16.43 17.78
N LEU A 18 -14.25 -15.41 18.06
CA LEU A 18 -14.16 -14.61 19.28
C LEU A 18 -14.41 -15.46 20.54
N ARG A 19 -15.37 -16.40 20.50
CA ARG A 19 -15.63 -17.35 21.59
C ARG A 19 -14.42 -18.24 21.88
N LYS A 20 -13.74 -18.75 20.85
CA LYS A 20 -12.48 -19.51 21.00
C LYS A 20 -11.37 -18.67 21.63
N LEU A 21 -11.39 -17.36 21.41
CA LEU A 21 -10.50 -16.39 22.05
C LEU A 21 -10.99 -15.92 23.43
N SER A 22 -11.89 -16.69 24.06
CA SER A 22 -12.44 -16.44 25.40
C SER A 22 -13.31 -15.19 25.56
N PHE A 23 -13.85 -14.64 24.46
CA PHE A 23 -14.90 -13.62 24.55
C PHE A 23 -16.24 -14.29 24.93
N GLY A 24 -16.88 -13.80 26.00
CA GLY A 24 -18.11 -14.33 26.57
C GLY A 24 -19.38 -14.06 25.74
N LEU A 25 -19.35 -14.33 24.43
CA LEU A 25 -20.47 -14.14 23.51
C LEU A 25 -21.38 -15.37 23.48
N ALA A 26 -22.70 -15.15 23.43
CA ALA A 26 -23.64 -16.19 23.06
C ALA A 26 -23.52 -16.52 21.55
N PRO A 27 -23.80 -17.77 21.10
CA PRO A 27 -23.84 -18.07 19.68
C PRO A 27 -24.93 -17.22 19.01
N THR A 28 -24.56 -16.53 17.94
CA THR A 28 -25.45 -15.69 17.15
C THR A 28 -24.90 -15.55 15.74
N ASP A 29 -25.79 -15.36 14.78
CA ASP A 29 -25.45 -15.01 13.40
C ASP A 29 -25.68 -13.52 13.12
N LYS A 30 -25.97 -12.70 14.13
CA LYS A 30 -26.21 -11.25 14.00
C LYS A 30 -25.09 -10.43 14.59
N PHE A 31 -24.59 -9.48 13.82
CA PHE A 31 -23.54 -8.56 14.26
C PHE A 31 -24.20 -7.40 15.02
N ASP A 32 -24.59 -7.68 16.26
CA ASP A 32 -25.23 -6.73 17.15
C ASP A 32 -24.21 -5.83 17.90
N GLN A 33 -24.71 -5.02 18.84
CA GLN A 33 -23.86 -4.15 19.66
C GLN A 33 -22.89 -4.92 20.56
N VAL A 34 -23.24 -6.14 20.97
CA VAL A 34 -22.38 -6.98 21.84
C VAL A 34 -21.23 -7.56 21.01
N VAL A 35 -21.52 -8.03 19.79
CA VAL A 35 -20.50 -8.46 18.83
C VAL A 35 -19.58 -7.30 18.48
N LYS A 36 -20.11 -6.11 18.19
CA LYS A 36 -19.31 -4.91 17.91
C LYS A 36 -18.34 -4.58 19.05
N LYS A 37 -18.83 -4.52 20.30
CA LYS A 37 -17.97 -4.26 21.46
C LYS A 37 -16.88 -5.31 21.65
N SER A 38 -17.18 -6.57 21.34
CA SER A 38 -16.19 -7.66 21.41
C SER A 38 -15.12 -7.52 20.34
N VAL A 39 -15.50 -7.11 19.12
CA VAL A 39 -14.54 -6.78 18.06
C VAL A 39 -13.67 -5.57 18.44
N GLU A 40 -14.25 -4.52 19.03
CA GLU A 40 -13.47 -3.36 19.51
C GLU A 40 -12.48 -3.75 20.61
N ALA A 41 -12.90 -4.55 21.59
CA ALA A 41 -12.03 -5.07 22.64
C ALA A 41 -10.91 -5.96 22.09
N PHE A 42 -11.20 -6.76 21.06
CA PHE A 42 -10.18 -7.51 20.33
C PHE A 42 -9.20 -6.56 19.63
N GLN A 43 -9.68 -5.53 18.92
CA GLN A 43 -8.84 -4.56 18.22
C GLN A 43 -7.91 -3.79 19.18
N VAL A 44 -8.39 -3.41 20.36
CA VAL A 44 -7.57 -2.72 21.40
C VAL A 44 -6.35 -3.55 21.81
N ALA A 45 -6.49 -4.88 21.85
CA ALA A 45 -5.47 -5.77 22.38
C ALA A 45 -4.53 -6.36 21.32
N ASN A 46 -4.72 -6.04 20.03
CA ASN A 46 -4.05 -6.74 18.94
C ASN A 46 -3.48 -5.79 17.88
N VAL A 47 -2.53 -6.31 17.11
CA VAL A 47 -1.86 -5.64 15.99
C VAL A 47 -2.23 -6.31 14.67
N ASP A 48 -2.07 -5.58 13.57
CA ASP A 48 -2.14 -6.14 12.22
C ASP A 48 -0.86 -6.93 11.87
N ALA A 49 -0.81 -7.49 10.65
CA ALA A 49 0.33 -8.32 10.23
C ALA A 49 1.66 -7.56 10.11
N SER A 50 1.63 -6.23 10.18
CA SER A 50 2.81 -5.38 10.20
C SER A 50 3.23 -4.96 11.60
N GLY A 51 2.52 -5.41 12.64
CA GLY A 51 2.79 -5.05 14.03
C GLY A 51 2.21 -3.70 14.44
N GLN A 52 1.38 -3.06 13.59
CA GLN A 52 0.71 -1.81 13.93
C GLN A 52 -0.57 -2.08 14.73
N PRO A 53 -0.91 -1.25 15.75
CA PRO A 53 -2.18 -1.38 16.45
C PRO A 53 -3.37 -1.34 15.50
N LEU A 54 -4.35 -2.22 15.72
CA LEU A 54 -5.58 -2.19 14.92
C LEU A 54 -6.37 -0.90 15.18
N ILE A 55 -7.03 -0.40 14.13
CA ILE A 55 -8.01 0.68 14.28
C ILE A 55 -9.21 0.13 15.05
N VAL A 56 -9.56 0.76 16.17
CA VAL A 56 -10.69 0.36 17.03
C VAL A 56 -11.99 0.94 16.48
N ASP A 57 -12.52 0.32 15.43
CA ASP A 57 -13.74 0.78 14.74
C ASP A 57 -14.92 -0.21 14.84
N GLY A 58 -14.71 -1.36 15.48
CA GLY A 58 -15.71 -2.41 15.65
C GLY A 58 -16.11 -3.09 14.35
N LYS A 59 -15.28 -2.98 13.30
CA LYS A 59 -15.48 -3.64 12.01
C LYS A 59 -14.45 -4.73 11.81
N VAL A 60 -14.88 -5.81 11.15
CA VAL A 60 -13.98 -6.90 10.77
C VAL A 60 -13.62 -6.76 9.30
N GLY A 61 -12.59 -5.95 9.08
CA GLY A 61 -11.85 -5.90 7.82
C GLY A 61 -10.70 -6.92 7.78
N PRO A 62 -9.89 -6.91 6.71
CA PRO A 62 -8.77 -7.86 6.55
C PRO A 62 -7.78 -7.86 7.73
N HIS A 63 -7.45 -6.71 8.31
CA HIS A 63 -6.52 -6.63 9.45
C HIS A 63 -7.06 -7.28 10.71
N THR A 64 -8.31 -6.96 11.07
CA THR A 64 -8.99 -7.61 12.19
C THR A 64 -9.12 -9.11 11.96
N ARG A 65 -9.39 -9.54 10.71
CA ARG A 65 -9.47 -10.96 10.33
C ARG A 65 -8.12 -11.66 10.47
N TRP A 66 -7.06 -11.07 9.94
CA TRP A 66 -5.70 -11.59 10.08
C TRP A 66 -5.31 -11.73 11.55
N ALA A 67 -5.58 -10.70 12.36
CA ALA A 67 -5.28 -10.73 13.79
C ALA A 67 -6.08 -11.82 14.51
N LEU A 68 -7.36 -12.02 14.16
CA LEU A 68 -8.17 -13.14 14.70
C LEU A 68 -7.55 -14.49 14.34
N ASP A 69 -7.13 -14.67 13.09
CA ASP A 69 -6.48 -15.91 12.66
C ASP A 69 -5.12 -16.14 13.35
N ALA A 70 -4.34 -15.08 13.57
CA ALA A 70 -3.10 -15.12 14.32
C ALA A 70 -3.33 -15.50 15.80
N ALA A 71 -4.32 -14.87 16.45
CA ALA A 71 -4.69 -15.16 17.84
C ALA A 71 -5.24 -16.59 18.01
N LEU A 72 -5.87 -17.14 16.96
CA LEU A 72 -6.35 -18.53 16.91
C LEU A 72 -5.24 -19.55 16.58
N GLY A 73 -3.98 -19.09 16.43
CA GLY A 73 -2.85 -19.95 16.10
C GLY A 73 -2.85 -20.48 14.67
N LYS A 74 -3.68 -19.91 13.78
CA LYS A 74 -3.69 -20.26 12.34
C LYS A 74 -2.54 -19.58 11.58
N HIS A 75 -1.96 -18.53 12.16
CA HIS A 75 -0.68 -17.98 11.74
C HIS A 75 0.31 -18.12 12.90
N SER A 76 1.50 -18.64 12.61
CA SER A 76 2.61 -18.60 13.57
C SER A 76 3.07 -17.15 13.67
N VAL A 77 2.77 -16.49 14.79
CA VAL A 77 3.32 -15.16 15.11
C VAL A 77 4.78 -15.33 15.48
N VAL A 78 5.61 -15.63 14.48
CA VAL A 78 7.04 -15.43 14.62
C VAL A 78 7.25 -13.95 14.33
N LEU A 79 7.53 -13.16 15.37
CA LEU A 79 8.15 -11.84 15.24
C LEU A 79 9.57 -12.03 14.69
N GLN A 80 9.70 -12.51 13.47
CA GLN A 80 10.92 -12.42 12.70
C GLN A 80 10.94 -11.01 12.12
N HIS A 81 12.10 -10.35 12.20
CA HIS A 81 12.43 -9.16 11.41
C HIS A 81 11.79 -9.24 10.04
N PRO A 82 11.29 -8.13 9.44
CA PRO A 82 10.56 -8.16 8.17
C PRO A 82 11.43 -8.77 7.07
N THR A 83 11.42 -10.10 6.99
CA THR A 83 11.81 -10.85 5.82
C THR A 83 10.72 -10.56 4.83
N LEU A 84 11.14 -10.02 3.69
CA LEU A 84 10.26 -9.73 2.58
C LEU A 84 9.32 -10.92 2.37
N PRO A 85 8.00 -10.70 2.36
CA PRO A 85 7.10 -11.77 1.98
C PRO A 85 7.57 -12.26 0.61
N THR A 86 7.87 -13.55 0.50
CA THR A 86 8.12 -14.17 -0.80
C THR A 86 6.79 -14.22 -1.52
N PHE A 87 6.47 -13.16 -2.26
CA PHE A 87 5.36 -13.18 -3.20
C PHE A 87 5.74 -14.11 -4.34
N THR A 88 5.10 -15.28 -4.44
CA THR A 88 4.98 -15.95 -5.73
C THR A 88 4.17 -15.01 -6.63
N PRO A 89 4.75 -14.40 -7.67
CA PRO A 89 4.04 -13.43 -8.49
C PRO A 89 2.94 -14.19 -9.26
N SER A 90 1.71 -14.16 -8.76
CA SER A 90 0.54 -14.50 -9.56
C SER A 90 -0.04 -13.20 -10.10
N GLY A 91 0.07 -12.98 -11.41
CA GLY A 91 -0.33 -11.74 -12.07
C GLY A 91 0.81 -10.74 -12.26
N GLY A 92 0.46 -9.52 -12.69
CA GLY A 92 1.40 -8.50 -13.15
C GLY A 92 1.67 -8.60 -14.65
N SER A 93 1.90 -7.46 -15.31
CA SER A 93 2.34 -7.45 -16.71
C SER A 93 3.82 -7.75 -16.82
N HIS A 94 4.26 -8.18 -18.02
CA HIS A 94 5.67 -8.47 -18.26
C HIS A 94 6.56 -7.24 -17.96
N ALA A 95 6.15 -6.07 -18.44
CA ALA A 95 6.87 -4.83 -18.21
C ALA A 95 6.86 -4.40 -16.73
N GLY A 96 5.72 -4.52 -16.05
CA GLY A 96 5.62 -4.21 -14.62
C GLY A 96 6.52 -5.11 -13.76
N LEU A 97 6.55 -6.41 -14.05
CA LEU A 97 7.42 -7.36 -13.33
C LEU A 97 8.91 -7.09 -13.58
N ALA A 98 9.28 -6.73 -14.82
CA ALA A 98 10.65 -6.37 -15.13
C ALA A 98 11.09 -5.09 -14.41
N ALA A 99 10.25 -4.06 -14.38
CA ALA A 99 10.49 -2.83 -13.62
C ALA A 99 10.57 -3.11 -12.11
N LEU A 100 9.70 -3.97 -11.59
CA LEU A 100 9.71 -4.37 -10.18
C LEU A 100 11.03 -5.05 -9.79
N LYS A 101 11.57 -5.91 -10.65
CA LYS A 101 12.87 -6.56 -10.42
C LYS A 101 14.00 -5.53 -10.29
N VAL A 102 13.97 -4.48 -11.11
CA VAL A 102 14.94 -3.38 -11.00
C VAL A 102 14.74 -2.63 -9.68
N ALA A 103 13.50 -2.32 -9.32
CA ALA A 103 13.19 -1.63 -8.06
C ALA A 103 13.68 -2.41 -6.82
N GLN A 104 13.55 -3.74 -6.84
CA GLN A 104 14.06 -4.62 -5.78
C GLN A 104 15.58 -4.56 -5.66
N ALA A 105 16.30 -4.48 -6.77
CA ALA A 105 17.76 -4.37 -6.79
C ALA A 105 18.28 -3.02 -6.30
N GLU A 106 17.43 -1.99 -6.27
CA GLU A 106 17.76 -0.65 -5.79
C GLU A 106 17.43 -0.43 -4.30
N ILE A 107 16.88 -1.42 -3.59
CA ILE A 107 16.59 -1.30 -2.15
C ILE A 107 17.88 -0.99 -1.38
N GLY A 108 17.82 0.04 -0.52
CA GLY A 108 18.96 0.54 0.25
C GLY A 108 19.78 1.64 -0.46
N HIS A 109 19.62 1.80 -1.78
CA HIS A 109 20.22 2.89 -2.55
C HIS A 109 19.40 4.18 -2.42
N GLY A 110 20.02 5.34 -2.62
CA GLY A 110 19.33 6.62 -2.47
C GLY A 110 20.26 7.77 -2.10
N GLU A 111 19.76 8.70 -1.31
CA GLU A 111 20.45 9.97 -1.07
C GLU A 111 21.79 9.80 -0.35
N GLU A 112 22.78 10.58 -0.78
CA GLU A 112 24.11 10.62 -0.18
C GLU A 112 24.69 12.03 -0.28
N GLY A 113 25.36 12.49 0.77
CA GLY A 113 25.97 13.82 0.86
C GLY A 113 24.99 14.91 1.30
N SER A 114 23.83 15.01 0.65
CA SER A 114 22.77 15.96 1.04
C SER A 114 21.38 15.53 0.57
N ASP A 115 20.36 16.21 1.10
CA ASP A 115 18.94 15.98 0.76
C ASP A 115 18.70 16.07 -0.74
N ASN A 116 18.05 15.05 -1.32
CA ASN A 116 17.83 14.90 -2.77
C ASN A 116 19.11 14.92 -3.65
N HIS A 117 20.27 14.53 -3.10
CA HIS A 117 21.53 14.46 -3.84
C HIS A 117 22.18 13.08 -3.73
N GLY A 118 23.17 12.82 -4.57
CA GLY A 118 23.99 11.63 -4.55
C GLY A 118 24.10 10.96 -5.92
N PRO A 119 25.02 9.98 -6.05
CA PRO A 119 25.23 9.25 -7.29
C PRO A 119 23.97 8.51 -7.75
N ASP A 120 23.23 7.91 -6.82
CA ASP A 120 21.96 7.22 -7.13
C ASP A 120 20.89 8.19 -7.62
N ILE A 121 20.82 9.39 -7.04
CA ILE A 121 19.82 10.37 -7.47
C ILE A 121 20.11 10.86 -8.89
N LYS A 122 21.39 11.11 -9.21
CA LYS A 122 21.83 11.42 -10.58
C LYS A 122 21.51 10.27 -11.54
N LYS A 123 21.72 9.03 -11.11
CA LYS A 123 21.37 7.80 -11.87
C LYS A 123 19.87 7.75 -12.15
N TYR A 124 19.02 7.95 -11.15
CA TYR A 124 17.57 7.90 -11.29
C TYR A 124 17.00 9.02 -12.17
N PHE A 125 17.61 10.20 -12.17
CA PHE A 125 17.19 11.26 -13.10
C PHE A 125 17.57 10.97 -14.54
N ALA A 126 18.66 10.24 -14.80
CA ALA A 126 19.12 9.87 -16.14
C ALA A 126 19.16 11.04 -17.15
N GLY A 127 19.45 12.27 -16.67
CA GLY A 127 19.48 13.49 -17.49
C GLY A 127 18.14 14.20 -17.70
N TYR A 128 17.01 13.65 -17.21
CA TYR A 128 15.67 14.24 -17.31
C TYR A 128 15.31 15.19 -16.16
N GLY A 129 16.24 15.43 -15.23
CA GLY A 129 16.07 16.34 -14.12
C GLY A 129 17.40 16.62 -13.41
N ASN A 130 17.32 17.33 -12.29
CA ASN A 130 18.48 17.82 -11.55
C ASN A 130 18.46 17.32 -10.10
N GLN A 131 19.65 17.19 -9.50
CA GLN A 131 19.76 16.96 -8.06
C GLN A 131 19.12 18.12 -7.28
N GLY A 132 18.69 17.83 -6.05
CA GLY A 132 17.90 18.75 -5.22
C GLY A 132 16.39 18.69 -5.52
N GLN A 133 15.97 18.00 -6.57
CA GLN A 133 14.55 17.74 -6.85
C GLN A 133 14.11 16.41 -6.23
N SER A 134 12.84 16.35 -5.81
CA SER A 134 12.18 15.10 -5.40
C SER A 134 12.33 14.02 -6.48
N TRP A 135 12.86 12.87 -6.11
CA TRP A 135 13.29 11.84 -7.08
C TRP A 135 12.38 10.61 -7.16
N CYS A 136 11.24 10.57 -6.45
CA CYS A 136 10.31 9.42 -6.46
C CYS A 136 9.86 9.01 -7.88
N ALA A 137 9.41 9.96 -8.70
CA ALA A 137 8.96 9.66 -10.07
C ALA A 137 10.12 9.35 -11.02
N ALA A 138 11.27 9.99 -10.84
CA ALA A 138 12.48 9.68 -11.58
C ALA A 138 12.93 8.24 -11.32
N PHE A 139 12.87 7.78 -10.07
CA PHE A 139 13.12 6.39 -9.69
C PHE A 139 12.17 5.40 -10.38
N VAL A 140 10.87 5.68 -10.39
CA VAL A 140 9.90 4.80 -11.10
C VAL A 140 10.18 4.77 -12.60
N SER A 141 10.45 5.92 -13.22
CA SER A 141 10.83 5.98 -14.63
C SER A 141 12.12 5.23 -14.93
N TYR A 142 13.13 5.35 -14.06
CA TYR A 142 14.38 4.59 -14.15
C TYR A 142 14.10 3.08 -14.12
N CYS A 143 13.31 2.60 -13.15
CA CYS A 143 12.99 1.18 -13.01
C CYS A 143 12.32 0.62 -14.25
N PHE A 144 11.32 1.34 -14.79
CA PHE A 144 10.71 0.94 -16.04
C PHE A 144 11.72 1.00 -17.17
N ASN A 145 12.44 2.09 -17.38
CA ASN A 145 13.41 2.21 -18.48
C ASN A 145 14.52 1.13 -18.48
N GLN A 146 14.92 0.61 -17.32
CA GLN A 146 15.88 -0.50 -17.21
C GLN A 146 15.22 -1.88 -17.43
N GLY A 147 13.96 -2.04 -17.01
CA GLY A 147 13.25 -3.33 -17.08
C GLY A 147 12.50 -3.55 -18.39
N ALA A 148 11.94 -2.49 -18.99
CA ALA A 148 11.07 -2.53 -20.17
C ALA A 148 10.95 -1.15 -20.85
N THR A 149 10.41 -1.09 -22.07
CA THR A 149 10.10 0.20 -22.70
C THR A 149 8.86 0.82 -22.05
N ALA A 150 9.04 1.91 -21.30
CA ALA A 150 7.96 2.63 -20.65
C ALA A 150 7.04 3.34 -21.67
N VAL A 151 5.76 2.91 -21.79
CA VAL A 151 4.78 3.57 -22.67
C VAL A 151 4.48 5.02 -22.29
N PHE A 152 4.78 5.40 -21.05
CA PHE A 152 4.63 6.75 -20.52
C PHE A 152 5.87 7.66 -20.76
N GLY A 153 6.93 7.15 -21.37
CA GLY A 153 8.22 7.84 -21.51
C GLY A 153 8.91 8.07 -20.15
N TYR A 154 9.90 8.96 -20.10
CA TYR A 154 10.58 9.30 -18.84
C TYR A 154 9.88 10.48 -18.14
N GLN A 155 9.38 10.25 -16.93
CA GLN A 155 8.62 11.24 -16.16
C GLN A 155 9.28 11.51 -14.81
N THR A 156 9.45 12.78 -14.47
CA THR A 156 9.99 13.23 -13.18
C THR A 156 8.93 13.81 -12.25
N SER A 157 7.65 13.72 -12.62
CA SER A 157 6.50 14.11 -11.81
C SER A 157 5.52 12.96 -11.64
N ALA A 158 5.14 12.68 -10.38
CA ALA A 158 4.20 11.62 -10.04
C ALA A 158 2.82 11.81 -10.70
N GLN A 159 2.32 13.06 -10.73
CA GLN A 159 1.04 13.36 -11.37
C GLN A 159 1.13 13.31 -12.89
N ALA A 160 2.25 13.78 -13.48
CA ALA A 160 2.44 13.70 -14.94
C ALA A 160 2.48 12.25 -15.42
N LEU A 161 3.19 11.38 -14.69
CA LEU A 161 3.24 9.94 -14.97
C LEU A 161 1.84 9.32 -14.87
N HIS A 162 1.11 9.56 -13.78
CA HIS A 162 -0.25 9.05 -13.61
C HIS A 162 -1.17 9.51 -14.75
N ASN A 163 -1.17 10.82 -15.05
CA ASN A 163 -2.02 11.40 -16.09
C ASN A 163 -1.67 10.84 -17.48
N LYS A 164 -0.39 10.58 -17.74
CA LYS A 164 0.04 9.93 -18.99
C LYS A 164 -0.49 8.51 -19.08
N MET A 165 -0.31 7.69 -18.05
CA MET A 165 -0.86 6.32 -18.02
C MET A 165 -2.38 6.29 -18.16
N LYS A 166 -3.08 7.24 -17.51
CA LYS A 166 -4.52 7.43 -17.66
C LYS A 166 -4.91 7.78 -19.09
N SER A 167 -4.20 8.71 -19.74
CA SER A 167 -4.46 9.10 -21.14
C SER A 167 -4.26 7.95 -22.13
N LEU A 168 -3.41 6.98 -21.79
CA LEU A 168 -3.17 5.77 -22.58
C LEU A 168 -4.17 4.65 -22.28
N GLY A 169 -5.12 4.85 -21.36
CA GLY A 169 -6.12 3.84 -20.99
C GLY A 169 -5.60 2.75 -20.04
N HIS A 170 -4.46 2.96 -19.39
CA HIS A 170 -3.83 1.97 -18.51
C HIS A 170 -4.10 2.20 -17.02
N SER A 171 -4.78 3.29 -16.66
CA SER A 171 -5.24 3.52 -15.29
C SER A 171 -6.47 2.69 -14.96
N TYR A 172 -6.58 2.24 -13.71
CA TYR A 172 -7.78 1.54 -13.24
C TYR A 172 -8.18 1.99 -11.83
N THR A 173 -9.45 1.81 -11.51
CA THR A 173 -9.97 2.12 -10.18
C THR A 173 -9.64 1.00 -9.20
N PRO A 174 -8.99 1.29 -8.06
CA PRO A 174 -8.77 0.30 -7.02
C PRO A 174 -10.06 -0.19 -6.40
N SER A 175 -10.13 -1.49 -6.11
CA SER A 175 -11.18 -2.04 -5.26
C SER A 175 -10.65 -3.23 -4.45
N LEU A 176 -11.45 -3.69 -3.49
CA LEU A 176 -11.16 -4.94 -2.78
C LEU A 176 -11.28 -6.16 -3.72
N SER A 177 -12.12 -6.09 -4.75
CA SER A 177 -12.32 -7.15 -5.75
C SER A 177 -11.30 -7.11 -6.90
N ASN A 178 -10.53 -6.02 -7.02
CA ASN A 178 -9.46 -5.84 -7.99
C ASN A 178 -8.25 -5.20 -7.29
N PRO A 179 -7.55 -5.96 -6.43
CA PRO A 179 -6.38 -5.45 -5.74
C PRO A 179 -5.22 -5.18 -6.72
N PRO A 180 -4.25 -4.34 -6.33
CA PRO A 180 -3.05 -4.12 -7.13
C PRO A 180 -2.24 -5.40 -7.28
N GLN A 181 -1.59 -5.54 -8.42
CA GLN A 181 -0.73 -6.65 -8.79
C GLN A 181 0.75 -6.22 -8.75
N PRO A 182 1.69 -7.17 -8.57
CA PRO A 182 3.11 -6.88 -8.67
C PRO A 182 3.47 -6.13 -9.96
N GLY A 183 4.23 -5.04 -9.83
CA GLY A 183 4.63 -4.18 -10.95
C GLY A 183 3.65 -3.07 -11.32
N ASP A 184 2.46 -3.02 -10.70
CA ASP A 184 1.55 -1.89 -10.88
C ASP A 184 2.18 -0.60 -10.31
N ILE A 185 1.84 0.52 -10.92
CA ILE A 185 2.28 1.85 -10.50
C ILE A 185 1.20 2.46 -9.61
N ILE A 186 1.60 2.94 -8.44
CA ILE A 186 0.69 3.55 -7.45
C ILE A 186 1.10 4.99 -7.17
N CYS A 187 0.13 5.92 -7.23
CA CYS A 187 0.35 7.35 -7.02
C CYS A 187 -0.53 7.91 -5.90
N TRP A 188 0.00 8.81 -5.07
CA TRP A 188 -0.71 9.53 -4.02
C TRP A 188 -0.68 11.04 -4.25
N LEU A 189 -1.73 11.72 -3.78
CA LEU A 189 -1.70 13.18 -3.62
C LEU A 189 -0.96 13.55 -2.34
N ARG A 190 -0.33 14.73 -2.33
CA ARG A 190 0.25 15.35 -1.13
C ARG A 190 -0.13 16.83 -1.02
N VAL A 191 -1.38 17.15 -1.32
CA VAL A 191 -1.91 18.51 -1.23
C VAL A 191 -2.07 18.90 0.24
N ASP A 192 -1.54 20.06 0.62
CA ASP A 192 -1.81 20.68 1.91
C ASP A 192 -3.19 21.37 1.85
N PRO A 193 -4.16 20.95 2.69
CA PRO A 193 -5.48 21.57 2.71
C PRO A 193 -5.46 23.06 3.06
N LYS A 194 -4.41 23.55 3.72
CA LYS A 194 -4.21 24.98 4.04
C LYS A 194 -3.54 25.76 2.92
N LYS A 195 -2.90 25.08 1.96
CA LYS A 195 -2.14 25.68 0.85
C LYS A 195 -2.44 24.97 -0.47
N GLN A 196 -3.73 24.77 -0.76
CA GLN A 196 -4.16 23.88 -1.84
C GLN A 196 -3.60 24.30 -3.20
N GLN A 197 -3.61 25.59 -3.52
CA GLN A 197 -3.08 26.10 -4.79
C GLN A 197 -1.57 25.86 -4.91
N GLU A 198 -0.82 26.12 -3.85
CA GLU A 198 0.65 25.98 -3.83
C GLU A 198 1.12 24.52 -3.85
N THR A 199 0.28 23.59 -3.40
CA THR A 199 0.64 22.17 -3.19
C THR A 199 -0.16 21.21 -4.06
N ALA A 200 -1.05 21.72 -4.93
CA ALA A 200 -1.90 20.92 -5.81
C ALA A 200 -1.11 19.94 -6.69
N TRP A 201 0.11 20.30 -7.07
CA TRP A 201 1.00 19.50 -7.92
C TRP A 201 1.76 18.41 -7.15
N MET A 202 1.77 18.48 -5.81
CA MET A 202 2.54 17.57 -4.99
C MET A 202 1.92 16.18 -5.02
N GLY A 203 2.76 15.19 -5.30
CA GLY A 203 2.38 13.78 -5.26
C GLY A 203 3.51 12.92 -4.74
N HIS A 204 3.22 11.63 -4.61
CA HIS A 204 4.18 10.58 -4.38
C HIS A 204 3.86 9.39 -5.27
N ILE A 205 4.82 8.52 -5.54
CA ILE A 205 4.67 7.40 -6.45
C ILE A 205 5.59 6.25 -6.05
N GLY A 206 5.12 5.03 -6.27
CA GLY A 206 5.86 3.80 -6.03
C GLY A 206 5.48 2.70 -7.02
N ILE A 207 6.15 1.56 -6.86
CA ILE A 207 5.86 0.32 -7.60
C ILE A 207 5.32 -0.70 -6.60
N VAL A 208 4.22 -1.38 -6.96
CA VAL A 208 3.62 -2.43 -6.13
C VAL A 208 4.53 -3.65 -6.14
N GLN A 209 4.99 -4.07 -4.96
CA GLN A 209 5.72 -5.32 -4.74
C GLN A 209 4.75 -6.49 -4.72
N GLY A 210 3.61 -6.33 -4.05
CA GLY A 210 2.62 -7.40 -3.92
C GLY A 210 1.46 -7.01 -3.02
N TYR A 211 0.45 -7.87 -3.03
CA TYR A 211 -0.74 -7.74 -2.20
C TYR A 211 -1.14 -9.12 -1.68
N ALA A 212 -1.44 -9.20 -0.39
CA ALA A 212 -1.87 -10.41 0.30
C ALA A 212 -2.60 -9.99 1.58
N ASP A 213 -3.69 -10.69 1.88
CA ASP A 213 -4.44 -10.55 3.15
C ASP A 213 -4.84 -9.11 3.53
N GLY A 214 -5.11 -8.27 2.52
CA GLY A 214 -5.50 -6.87 2.73
C GLY A 214 -4.35 -5.91 3.01
N ILE A 215 -3.11 -6.38 2.90
CA ILE A 215 -1.91 -5.57 2.98
C ILE A 215 -1.35 -5.39 1.57
N LEU A 216 -1.05 -4.15 1.24
CA LEU A 216 -0.34 -3.77 0.03
C LEU A 216 1.12 -3.50 0.39
N TRP A 217 2.06 -4.10 -0.33
CA TRP A 217 3.48 -3.79 -0.24
C TRP A 217 3.94 -3.05 -1.50
N THR A 218 4.79 -2.07 -1.31
CA THR A 218 5.34 -1.20 -2.36
C THR A 218 6.84 -1.02 -2.18
N ILE A 219 7.53 -0.75 -3.27
CA ILE A 219 8.90 -0.22 -3.27
C ILE A 219 8.80 1.26 -3.67
N GLU A 220 9.30 2.13 -2.79
CA GLU A 220 9.23 3.59 -2.96
C GLU A 220 10.59 4.21 -2.70
N GLY A 221 10.90 5.27 -3.44
CA GLY A 221 12.05 6.13 -3.21
C GLY A 221 11.61 7.55 -2.84
N ASN A 222 12.50 8.36 -2.26
CA ASN A 222 12.22 9.74 -1.83
C ASN A 222 11.02 9.82 -0.87
N ARG A 223 10.99 8.90 0.10
CA ARG A 223 10.03 8.84 1.21
C ARG A 223 10.78 8.89 2.53
N GLY A 224 10.26 9.67 3.47
CA GLY A 224 10.85 9.85 4.79
C GLY A 224 11.85 11.02 4.86
N ALA A 225 12.55 11.11 5.99
CA ALA A 225 13.57 12.12 6.21
C ALA A 225 14.88 11.76 5.50
N TYR A 226 15.72 12.77 5.26
CA TYR A 226 17.09 12.56 4.81
C TYR A 226 17.89 11.70 5.81
N PRO A 227 18.74 10.76 5.33
CA PRO A 227 18.85 10.32 3.94
C PRO A 227 17.69 9.38 3.56
N SER A 228 16.93 9.76 2.53
CA SER A 228 15.91 8.88 1.99
C SER A 228 16.56 7.81 1.12
N LYS A 229 16.22 6.55 1.41
CA LYS A 229 16.62 5.38 0.63
C LYS A 229 15.40 4.71 0.02
N VAL A 230 15.60 4.05 -1.12
CA VAL A 230 14.62 3.13 -1.69
C VAL A 230 14.37 2.04 -0.65
N ASN A 231 13.11 1.87 -0.27
CA ASN A 231 12.74 0.92 0.76
C ASN A 231 11.34 0.35 0.48
N ILE A 232 11.01 -0.69 1.23
CA ILE A 232 9.70 -1.31 1.18
C ILE A 232 8.79 -0.72 2.24
N PHE A 233 7.59 -0.41 1.80
CA PHE A 233 6.53 0.10 2.63
C PHE A 233 5.31 -0.79 2.51
N HIS A 234 4.49 -0.79 3.54
CA HIS A 234 3.24 -1.52 3.56
C HIS A 234 2.11 -0.61 3.97
N TYR A 235 0.92 -0.91 3.45
CA TYR A 235 -0.29 -0.15 3.71
C TYR A 235 -1.46 -1.09 3.92
N SER A 236 -2.36 -0.66 4.80
CA SER A 236 -3.70 -1.22 4.87
C SER A 236 -4.47 -0.90 3.58
N TRP A 237 -4.79 -1.92 2.79
CA TRP A 237 -5.48 -1.73 1.51
C TRP A 237 -6.89 -1.17 1.71
N SER A 238 -7.61 -1.63 2.72
CA SER A 238 -8.94 -1.10 3.05
C SER A 238 -8.90 0.38 3.44
N VAL A 239 -7.86 0.82 4.15
CA VAL A 239 -7.67 2.23 4.50
C VAL A 239 -7.33 3.05 3.25
N LEU A 240 -6.44 2.55 2.38
CA LEU A 240 -6.10 3.24 1.13
C LEU A 240 -7.30 3.37 0.18
N VAL A 241 -8.12 2.33 0.04
CA VAL A 241 -9.35 2.40 -0.78
C VAL A 241 -10.34 3.39 -0.18
N ALA A 242 -10.50 3.41 1.15
CA ALA A 242 -11.37 4.37 1.82
C ALA A 242 -10.84 5.82 1.74
N SER A 243 -9.53 6.03 1.70
CA SER A 243 -8.94 7.36 1.51
C SER A 243 -9.00 7.82 0.06
N ALA A 244 -8.90 6.91 -0.91
CA ALA A 244 -9.08 7.23 -2.33
C ALA A 244 -10.44 7.90 -2.62
N THR A 245 -11.48 7.48 -1.90
CA THR A 245 -12.84 8.00 -2.09
C THR A 245 -13.15 9.25 -1.25
N ASN A 246 -12.45 9.47 -0.13
CA ASN A 246 -12.82 10.48 0.86
C ASN A 246 -11.75 11.55 1.14
N ASP A 247 -10.48 11.29 0.82
CA ASP A 247 -9.36 12.20 1.09
C ASP A 247 -8.78 12.76 -0.21
N LYS A 248 -9.34 13.89 -0.64
CA LYS A 248 -8.91 14.63 -1.84
C LYS A 248 -7.55 15.34 -1.69
N PHE A 249 -6.91 15.24 -0.52
CA PHE A 249 -5.68 15.97 -0.23
C PHE A 249 -4.46 15.05 -0.12
N LYS A 250 -4.62 13.92 0.59
CA LYS A 250 -3.53 12.96 0.85
C LYS A 250 -3.86 11.52 0.44
N GLY A 251 -5.01 11.31 -0.19
CA GLY A 251 -5.48 10.00 -0.61
C GLY A 251 -4.70 9.41 -1.79
N LEU A 252 -4.99 8.14 -2.02
CA LEU A 252 -4.58 7.42 -3.23
C LEU A 252 -5.12 8.16 -4.46
N TYR A 253 -4.21 8.69 -5.28
CA TYR A 253 -4.53 9.48 -6.47
C TYR A 253 -4.88 8.59 -7.66
N GLY A 254 -4.18 7.46 -7.79
CA GLY A 254 -4.52 6.47 -8.79
C GLY A 254 -3.57 5.30 -8.89
N LEU A 255 -4.02 4.30 -9.65
CA LEU A 255 -3.26 3.12 -10.01
C LEU A 255 -3.21 2.97 -11.52
N SER A 256 -2.15 2.33 -12.00
CA SER A 256 -2.01 2.01 -13.42
C SER A 256 -1.23 0.71 -13.60
N ARG A 257 -1.63 -0.06 -14.60
CA ARG A 257 -0.96 -1.30 -15.00
C ARG A 257 -0.33 -1.09 -16.37
N HIS A 258 0.99 -1.13 -16.42
CA HIS A 258 1.69 -1.11 -17.71
C HIS A 258 1.24 -2.32 -18.54
N PRO A 259 0.98 -2.20 -19.85
CA PRO A 259 0.67 -3.35 -20.70
C PRO A 259 1.82 -4.36 -20.76
#